data_AF-A0A484API4-F1
#
_entry.id   AF-A0A484API4-F1
#
_cell.length_a   1.000
_cell.length_b   1.000
_cell.length_c   1.000
_cell.angle_alpha   90.00
_cell.angle_beta   90.00
_cell.angle_gamma   90.00
#
_symmetry.space_group_name_H-M   'P 1'
#
loop_
_entity.id
_entity.type
_entity.pdbx_description
1 polymer ?
#
loop_
_entity_poly.entity_id
_entity_poly.type
_entity_poly.pdbx_seq_one_letter_code
_entity_poly.pdbx_strand_id
1 'polypeptide(L)'
;MSPNHSGILMAISNSVANIPPLLSPLLVGVIVTEPSSRSQWQIVFGLTAIVFFIGNLVYIFWGASDQQPWDAVDFLKPRDAE
;
A
#
# COMPACT_ATOMS: atom_id res chain seq x y z
N MET A 1 -0.47 -8.79 -14.05
CA MET A 1 -1.50 -7.72 -14.25
C MET A 1 -2.85 -8.36 -14.54
N SER A 2 -3.97 -7.79 -14.08
CA SER A 2 -5.31 -8.43 -14.13
C SER A 2 -6.38 -7.57 -14.81
N PRO A 3 -6.39 -7.44 -16.16
CA PRO A 3 -7.28 -6.52 -16.89
C PRO A 3 -8.77 -6.61 -16.54
N ASN A 4 -9.29 -7.80 -16.21
CA ASN A 4 -10.71 -7.98 -15.93
C ASN A 4 -11.12 -7.40 -14.56
N HIS A 5 -10.17 -7.31 -13.62
CA HIS A 5 -10.41 -6.87 -12.24
C HIS A 5 -9.63 -5.60 -11.85
N SER A 6 -8.87 -5.02 -12.77
CA SER A 6 -8.01 -3.84 -12.54
C SER A 6 -8.76 -2.67 -11.91
N GLY A 7 -9.99 -2.39 -12.34
CA GLY A 7 -10.76 -1.25 -11.83
C GLY A 7 -11.07 -1.36 -10.33
N ILE A 8 -11.55 -2.53 -9.89
CA ILE A 8 -11.87 -2.78 -8.47
C ILE A 8 -10.59 -2.84 -7.63
N LEU A 9 -9.56 -3.52 -8.12
CA LEU A 9 -8.27 -3.62 -7.41
C LEU A 9 -7.61 -2.25 -7.23
N MET A 10 -7.70 -1.38 -8.24
CA MET A 10 -7.18 -0.02 -8.16
C MET A 10 -8.02 0.85 -7.22
N ALA A 11 -9.35 0.68 -7.21
CA ALA A 11 -10.21 1.36 -6.25
C ALA A 11 -9.88 0.99 -4.81
N ILE A 12 -9.75 -0.31 -4.50
CA ILE A 12 -9.36 -0.79 -3.16
C ILE A 12 -7.98 -0.27 -2.78
N SER A 13 -7.00 -0.38 -3.68
CA SER A 13 -5.64 0.11 -3.42
C SER A 13 -5.61 1.60 -3.12
N ASN A 14 -6.35 2.41 -3.90
CA ASN A 14 -6.48 3.84 -3.65
C ASN A 14 -7.18 4.14 -2.32
N SER A 15 -8.22 3.38 -1.94
CA SER A 15 -8.87 3.56 -0.64
C SER A 15 -7.89 3.34 0.51
N VAL A 16 -7.10 2.25 0.46
CA VAL A 16 -6.09 1.96 1.50
C VAL A 16 -4.98 3.02 1.48
N ALA A 17 -4.53 3.45 0.30
CA ALA A 17 -3.48 4.45 0.15
C ALA A 17 -3.84 5.84 0.71
N ASN A 18 -5.14 6.16 0.84
CA ASN A 18 -5.60 7.43 1.42
C ASN A 18 -5.67 7.43 2.96
N ILE A 19 -5.55 6.28 3.63
CA ILE A 19 -5.59 6.20 5.09
C ILE A 19 -4.33 6.81 5.76
N PRO A 20 -3.09 6.52 5.31
CA PRO A 20 -1.90 7.08 5.95
C PRO A 20 -1.83 8.62 5.91
N PRO A 21 -2.16 9.31 4.79
CA PRO A 21 -2.24 10.76 4.76
C PRO A 21 -3.25 11.35 5.75
N LEU A 22 -4.36 10.66 6.02
CA LEU A 22 -5.36 11.08 7.00
C LEU A 22 -4.80 11.04 8.43
N LEU A 23 -4.00 10.02 8.75
CA LEU A 23 -3.42 9.82 10.10
C LEU A 23 -2.13 10.62 10.34
N SER A 24 -1.44 11.01 9.28
CA SER A 24 -0.14 11.67 9.37
C SER A 24 -0.16 12.97 10.20
N PRO A 25 -1.12 13.90 10.02
CA PRO A 25 -1.18 15.12 10.84
C PRO A 25 -1.42 14.85 12.32
N LEU A 26 -2.19 13.81 12.66
CA LEU A 26 -2.45 13.43 14.05
C LEU A 26 -1.17 12.93 14.72
N LEU A 27 -0.40 12.08 14.03
CA LEU A 27 0.90 11.61 14.53
C LEU A 27 1.90 12.75 14.67
N VAL A 28 1.99 13.63 13.67
CA VAL A 28 2.87 14.81 13.71
C VAL A 28 2.49 15.73 14.88
N GLY A 29 1.20 15.96 15.13
CA GLY A 29 0.73 16.81 16.22
C GLY A 29 1.05 16.26 17.62
N VAL A 30 1.22 14.94 17.76
CA VAL A 30 1.64 14.32 19.03
C VAL A 30 3.17 14.34 19.19
N ILE A 31 3.93 14.20 18.11
CA ILE A 31 5.40 14.11 18.14
C ILE A 31 6.06 15.49 18.16
N VAL A 32 5.53 16.44 17.39
CA VAL A 32 6.06 17.79 17.24
C VAL A 32 5.32 18.72 18.20
N THR A 33 5.85 18.85 19.41
CA THR A 33 5.32 19.78 20.42
C THR A 33 5.90 21.19 20.27
N GLU A 34 7.11 21.31 19.73
CA GLU A 34 7.79 22.58 19.45
C GLU A 34 8.20 22.58 17.97
N PRO A 35 7.49 23.33 17.10
CA PRO A 35 7.72 23.28 15.65
C PRO A 35 9.14 23.65 15.22
N SER A 36 9.83 24.46 16.05
CA SER A 36 11.22 24.89 15.81
C SER A 36 12.25 23.82 16.18
N SER A 37 11.85 22.74 16.86
CA SER A 37 12.75 21.69 17.34
C SER A 37 13.16 20.73 16.21
N ARG A 38 14.43 20.80 15.82
CA ARG A 38 15.00 19.92 14.80
C ARG A 38 14.92 18.43 15.17
N SER A 39 15.08 18.08 16.45
CA SER A 39 15.10 16.67 16.88
C SER A 39 13.75 15.99 16.70
N GLN A 40 12.65 16.71 16.93
CA GLN A 40 11.29 16.18 16.75
C GLN A 40 11.00 15.88 15.27
N TRP A 41 11.40 16.78 14.37
CA TRP A 41 11.30 16.54 12.93
C TRP A 41 12.16 15.38 12.44
N GLN A 42 13.37 15.20 12.99
CA GLN A 42 14.20 14.04 12.68
C GLN A 42 13.51 12.71 13.04
N ILE A 43 12.76 12.67 14.16
CA ILE A 43 11.98 11.49 14.55
C ILE A 43 10.85 11.24 13.53
N VAL A 44 10.10 12.28 13.13
CA VAL A 44 9.02 12.16 12.13
C VAL A 44 9.53 11.65 10.78
N PHE A 45 10.62 12.22 10.27
CA PHE A 45 11.21 11.81 9.01
C PHE A 45 11.84 10.41 9.11
N GLY A 46 12.49 10.08 10.24
CA GLY A 46 13.01 8.75 10.50
C GLY A 46 11.92 7.69 10.51
N LEU A 47 10.79 7.96 11.17
CA LEU A 47 9.63 7.06 11.18
C LEU A 47 9.06 6.86 9.77
N THR A 48 8.89 7.95 9.02
CA THR A 48 8.44 7.91 7.62
C THR A 48 9.36 7.05 6.76
N ALA A 49 10.68 7.20 6.90
CA ALA A 49 11.67 6.41 6.18
C ALA A 49 11.56 4.91 6.51
N ILE A 50 11.37 4.55 7.79
CA ILE A 50 11.20 3.15 8.22
C ILE A 50 9.93 2.55 7.60
N VAL A 51 8.81 3.27 7.63
CA VAL A 51 7.54 2.79 7.05
C VAL A 51 7.69 2.53 5.55
N PHE A 52 8.28 3.47 4.80
CA PHE A 52 8.51 3.26 3.37
C PHE A 52 9.51 2.14 3.09
N PHE A 53 10.56 2.02 3.90
CA PHE A 53 11.53 0.95 3.75
C PHE A 53 10.88 -0.43 3.93
N ILE A 54 10.08 -0.61 4.99
CA ILE A 54 9.33 -1.86 5.22
C ILE A 54 8.34 -2.12 4.09
N GLY A 55 7.57 -1.12 3.67
CA GLY A 55 6.63 -1.25 2.56
C GLY A 55 7.32 -1.69 1.26
N ASN A 56 8.49 -1.11 0.97
CA ASN A 56 9.30 -1.50 -0.17
C ASN A 56 9.84 -2.93 -0.05
N LEU A 57 10.28 -3.36 1.15
CA LEU A 57 10.69 -4.75 1.37
C LEU A 57 9.55 -5.73 1.10
N VAL A 58 8.34 -5.43 1.60
CA VAL A 58 7.16 -6.26 1.32
C VAL A 58 6.91 -6.36 -0.18
N TYR A 59 7.01 -5.25 -0.91
CA TYR A 59 6.87 -5.25 -2.36
C TYR A 59 7.95 -6.07 -3.06
N ILE A 60 9.21 -5.99 -2.63
CA ILE A 60 10.31 -6.77 -3.22
C ILE A 60 10.09 -8.28 -3.02
N PHE A 61 9.62 -8.70 -1.84
CA PHE A 61 9.46 -10.13 -1.54
C PHE A 61 8.19 -10.75 -2.12
N TRP A 62 7.08 -10.00 -2.18
CA TRP A 62 5.77 -10.53 -2.60
C TRP A 62 5.23 -9.95 -3.91
N GLY A 63 5.88 -8.93 -4.46
CA GLY A 63 5.47 -8.31 -5.72
C GLY A 63 5.62 -9.29 -6.88
N ALA A 64 4.52 -9.52 -7.60
CA ALA A 64 4.51 -10.30 -8.84
C ALA A 64 3.90 -9.49 -9.98
N SER A 65 4.54 -9.49 -11.14
CA SER A 65 4.06 -8.82 -12.36
C SER A 65 3.15 -9.69 -13.22
N ASP A 66 3.16 -11.01 -13.00
CA ASP A 66 2.46 -11.98 -13.84
C ASP A 66 0.93 -11.84 -13.76
N GLN A 67 0.25 -12.30 -14.82
CA GLN A 67 -1.20 -12.39 -14.82
C GLN A 67 -1.62 -13.47 -13.83
N GLN A 68 -2.46 -13.09 -12.89
CA GLN A 68 -2.88 -13.99 -11.83
C GLN A 68 -3.96 -14.94 -12.37
N PRO A 69 -3.98 -16.23 -11.97
CA PRO A 69 -4.89 -17.23 -12.53
C PRO A 69 -6.38 -16.86 -12.42
N TRP A 70 -6.76 -16.16 -11.35
CA TRP A 70 -8.13 -15.69 -11.11
C TRP A 70 -8.59 -14.56 -12.03
N ASP A 71 -7.69 -14.00 -12.85
CA ASP A 71 -8.07 -13.02 -13.85
C ASP A 71 -8.69 -13.65 -15.11
N ALA A 72 -8.54 -14.96 -15.30
CA ALA A 72 -9.14 -15.68 -16.43
C ALA A 72 -10.67 -15.75 -16.30
N VAL A 73 -11.38 -15.52 -17.40
CA VAL A 73 -12.87 -15.47 -17.44
C VAL A 73 -13.50 -16.83 -17.12
N ASP A 74 -12.77 -17.91 -17.38
CA ASP A 74 -13.13 -19.30 -17.18
C ASP A 74 -12.58 -19.88 -15.87
N PHE A 75 -11.96 -19.08 -15.00
CA PHE A 75 -11.32 -19.55 -13.76
C PHE A 75 -12.24 -20.39 -12.85
N LEU A 76 -13.55 -20.14 -12.88
CA LEU A 76 -14.55 -20.86 -12.08
C LEU A 76 -15.28 -21.97 -12.85
N LYS A 77 -14.99 -22.17 -14.14
CA LYS A 77 -15.62 -23.25 -14.91
C LYS A 77 -15.02 -24.60 -14.49
N PRO A 78 -15.85 -25.63 -14.24
CA PRO A 78 -15.34 -26.98 -14.01
C PRO A 78 -14.53 -27.43 -15.23
N ARG A 79 -13.38 -28.07 -14.98
CA ARG A 79 -12.43 -28.54 -16.00
C ARG A 79 -13.02 -29.58 -16.98
N ASP A 80 -14.24 -30.06 -16.72
CA ASP A 80 -14.90 -31.15 -17.44
C ASP A 80 -15.92 -30.65 -18.50
N ALA A 81 -15.87 -29.38 -18.88
CA ALA A 81 -16.80 -28.76 -19.85
C ALA A 81 -16.22 -28.55 -21.26
N GLU A 82 -15.06 -29.14 -21.58
CA GLU A 82 -14.49 -29.22 -22.94
C GLU A 82 -14.62 -30.62 -23.54
#